data_AF-A0A8J8MEB4-F1
#
_entry.id   AF-A0A8J8MEB4-F1
#
_cell.length_a   1.000
_cell.length_b   1.000
_cell.length_c   1.000
_cell.angle_alpha   90.00
_cell.angle_beta   90.00
_cell.angle_gamma   90.00
#
_symmetry.space_group_name_H-M   'P 1'
#
loop_
_entity.id
_entity.type
_entity.pdbx_description
1 polymer ?
#
loop_
_entity_poly.entity_id
_entity_poly.type
_entity_poly.pdbx_seq_one_letter_code
_entity_poly.pdbx_strand_id
1 'polypeptide(L)'
;MAREKPLYIPQGLKLRTEIFNGFSKEELIKTIIVTLIAGVIDALLFFFVKNTVVAIVFMLVAVSGTVIMLTKDNSNISVVDQIGFLIKYRFRQKKYRYVYKLERRRYGRQDK
;
A
#
# COMPACT_ATOMS: atom_id res chain seq x y z
N MET A 1 -33.93 -0.74 30.19
CA MET A 1 -33.31 -0.21 28.94
C MET A 1 -32.19 -1.16 28.53
N ALA A 2 -32.45 -2.08 27.59
CA ALA A 2 -31.42 -2.97 27.07
C ALA A 2 -30.43 -2.15 26.23
N ARG A 3 -29.15 -2.11 26.62
CA ARG A 3 -28.11 -1.46 25.81
C ARG A 3 -27.88 -2.31 24.57
N GLU A 4 -28.11 -1.74 23.39
CA GLU A 4 -27.67 -2.34 22.13
C GLU A 4 -26.14 -2.50 22.18
N LYS A 5 -25.67 -3.74 22.13
CA LYS A 5 -24.23 -4.02 22.06
C LYS A 5 -23.74 -3.55 20.69
N PRO A 6 -22.66 -2.76 20.60
CA PRO A 6 -22.10 -2.38 19.31
C PRO A 6 -21.74 -3.64 18.53
N LEU A 7 -22.16 -3.70 17.26
CA LEU A 7 -21.89 -4.82 16.35
C LEU A 7 -20.36 -4.95 16.17
N TYR A 8 -19.77 -5.97 16.80
CA TYR A 8 -18.35 -6.27 16.64
C TYR A 8 -18.13 -6.94 15.29
N ILE A 9 -17.53 -6.20 14.36
CA ILE A 9 -17.02 -6.77 13.12
C ILE A 9 -15.56 -7.16 13.38
N PRO A 10 -15.24 -8.46 13.42
CA PRO A 10 -13.86 -8.90 13.64
C PRO A 10 -12.98 -8.42 12.49
N GLN A 11 -11.94 -7.66 12.83
CA GLN A 11 -10.89 -7.30 11.87
C GLN A 11 -9.91 -8.46 11.74
N GLY A 12 -9.44 -8.74 10.52
CA GLY A 12 -8.52 -9.85 10.24
C GLY A 12 -9.19 -11.18 9.91
N LEU A 13 -10.47 -11.19 9.51
CA LEU A 13 -11.07 -12.38 8.91
C LEU A 13 -10.33 -12.74 7.61
N LYS A 14 -9.61 -13.87 7.64
CA LYS A 14 -8.91 -14.43 6.49
C LYS A 14 -9.90 -15.08 5.55
N LEU A 15 -10.55 -14.27 4.72
CA LEU A 15 -11.56 -14.73 3.76
C LEU A 15 -10.94 -15.40 2.53
N ARG A 16 -9.63 -15.24 2.31
CA ARG A 16 -8.90 -15.76 1.15
C ARG A 16 -7.96 -16.89 1.55
N THR A 17 -7.73 -17.80 0.62
CA THR A 17 -6.72 -18.85 0.79
C THR A 17 -5.32 -18.25 0.71
N GLU A 18 -4.68 -18.13 1.86
CA GLU A 18 -3.30 -17.71 2.02
C GLU A 18 -2.37 -18.94 2.00
N ILE A 19 -1.22 -18.81 1.35
CA ILE A 19 -0.15 -19.84 1.37
C ILE A 19 0.58 -19.77 2.71
N PHE A 20 0.89 -18.54 3.14
CA PHE A 20 1.36 -18.19 4.47
C PHE A 20 0.77 -16.83 4.86
N ASN A 21 0.84 -16.47 6.15
CA ASN A 21 0.15 -15.30 6.69
C ASN A 21 0.42 -14.03 5.85
N GLY A 22 -0.65 -13.45 5.28
CA GLY A 22 -0.55 -12.22 4.46
C GLY A 22 -0.04 -12.43 3.03
N PHE A 23 0.18 -13.67 2.57
CA PHE A 23 0.65 -13.98 1.22
C PHE A 23 -0.25 -14.99 0.51
N SER A 24 -1.04 -14.49 -0.44
CA SER A 24 -1.98 -15.29 -1.23
C SER A 24 -1.41 -15.70 -2.60
N LYS A 25 -2.12 -16.57 -3.33
CA LYS A 25 -1.76 -16.97 -4.70
C LYS A 25 -1.61 -15.77 -5.66
N GLU A 26 -2.41 -14.73 -5.46
CA GLU A 26 -2.31 -13.49 -6.24
C GLU A 26 -0.95 -12.81 -6.06
N GLU A 27 -0.44 -12.76 -4.82
CA GLU A 27 0.88 -12.18 -4.53
C GLU A 27 2.00 -13.08 -5.07
N LEU A 28 1.82 -14.41 -5.03
CA LEU A 28 2.75 -15.34 -5.67
C LEU A 28 2.92 -15.05 -7.17
N ILE A 29 1.82 -14.88 -7.91
CA ILE A 29 1.89 -14.56 -9.34
C ILE A 29 2.63 -13.23 -9.56
N LYS A 30 2.37 -12.21 -8.74
CA LYS A 30 3.10 -10.94 -8.81
C LYS A 30 4.59 -11.13 -8.53
N THR A 31 4.98 -11.92 -7.52
CA THR A 31 6.39 -12.19 -7.22
C THR A 31 7.10 -12.86 -8.38
N ILE A 32 6.46 -13.80 -9.08
CA ILE A 32 7.03 -14.48 -10.25
C ILE A 32 7.29 -13.48 -11.37
N ILE A 33 6.32 -12.61 -11.68
CA ILE A 33 6.45 -11.59 -12.72
C ILE A 33 7.58 -10.61 -12.37
N VAL A 34 7.64 -10.13 -11.13
CA VAL A 34 8.70 -9.21 -10.68
C VAL A 34 10.07 -9.88 -10.71
N THR A 35 10.16 -11.16 -10.33
CA THR A 35 11.41 -11.93 -10.38
C THR A 35 11.92 -12.08 -11.81
N LEU A 36 11.04 -12.33 -12.78
CA LEU A 36 11.40 -12.43 -14.19
C LEU A 36 11.95 -11.09 -14.70
N ILE A 37 11.29 -9.98 -14.37
CA ILE A 37 11.76 -8.63 -14.72
C ILE A 37 13.11 -8.33 -14.04
N ALA A 38 13.25 -8.67 -12.75
CA ALA A 38 14.48 -8.50 -12.01
C ALA A 38 15.63 -9.31 -12.62
N GLY A 39 15.38 -10.52 -13.11
CA GLY A 39 16.39 -11.33 -13.80
C GLY A 39 16.87 -10.71 -15.12
N VAL A 40 15.99 -10.07 -15.89
CA VAL A 40 16.39 -9.31 -17.08
C VAL A 40 17.28 -8.12 -16.70
N ILE A 41 16.91 -7.40 -15.64
CA ILE A 41 17.69 -6.26 -15.12
C ILE A 41 19.05 -6.75 -14.59
N ASP A 42 19.09 -7.90 -13.91
CA ASP A 42 20.31 -8.50 -13.38
C ASP A 42 21.28 -8.92 -14.49
N ALA A 43 20.75 -9.52 -15.57
CA ALA A 43 21.56 -9.85 -16.75
C ALA A 43 22.19 -8.60 -17.39
N LEU A 44 21.43 -7.50 -17.49
CA LEU A 44 21.96 -6.22 -17.94
C LEU A 44 23.04 -5.69 -16.98
N LEU A 45 22.79 -5.74 -15.67
CA LEU A 45 23.74 -5.32 -14.64
C LEU A 45 25.05 -6.11 -14.73
N PHE A 46 24.96 -7.44 -14.90
CA PHE A 46 26.11 -8.32 -15.07
C PHE A 46 26.91 -7.97 -16.33
N PHE A 47 26.25 -7.59 -17.43
CA PHE A 47 26.94 -7.18 -18.66
C PHE A 47 27.84 -5.94 -18.46
N PHE A 48 27.39 -4.98 -17.65
CA PHE A 48 28.17 -3.76 -17.35
C PHE A 48 29.27 -4.00 -16.30
N VAL A 49 28.93 -4.67 -15.20
CA VAL A 49 29.84 -4.81 -14.04
C VAL A 49 30.82 -5.97 -14.21
N LYS A 50 30.44 -7.01 -14.95
CA LYS A 50 31.20 -8.26 -15.15
C LYS A 50 31.64 -8.95 -13.85
N ASN A 51 30.92 -8.70 -12.76
CA ASN A 51 31.18 -9.32 -11.46
C ASN A 51 29.99 -10.20 -11.06
N THR A 52 30.25 -11.51 -10.95
CA THR A 52 29.24 -12.51 -10.61
C THR A 52 28.70 -12.36 -9.19
N VAL A 53 29.52 -11.90 -8.24
CA VAL A 53 29.09 -11.72 -6.85
C VAL A 53 27.99 -10.67 -6.75
N VAL A 54 28.14 -9.57 -7.50
CA VAL A 54 27.15 -8.49 -7.52
C VAL A 54 25.81 -8.97 -8.07
N ALA A 55 25.83 -9.77 -9.14
CA ALA A 55 24.61 -10.33 -9.74
C ALA A 55 23.87 -11.26 -8.76
N ILE A 56 24.61 -12.18 -8.10
CA ILE A 56 24.02 -13.09 -7.11
C ILE A 56 23.38 -12.31 -5.96
N VAL A 57 24.09 -11.33 -5.41
CA VAL A 57 23.59 -10.52 -4.29
C VAL A 57 22.36 -9.72 -4.72
N PHE A 58 22.38 -9.10 -5.90
CA PHE A 58 21.26 -8.36 -6.43
C PHE A 58 20.02 -9.24 -6.58
N MET A 59 20.17 -10.43 -7.18
CA MET A 59 19.05 -11.36 -7.39
C MET A 59 18.43 -11.82 -6.05
N LEU A 60 19.26 -12.15 -5.06
CA LEU A 60 18.78 -12.53 -3.72
C LEU A 60 18.00 -11.40 -3.05
N VAL A 61 18.54 -10.18 -3.07
CA VAL A 61 17.88 -9.00 -2.50
C VAL A 61 16.59 -8.68 -3.24
N ALA A 62 16.57 -8.81 -4.57
CA ALA A 62 15.39 -8.56 -5.38
C ALA A 62 14.24 -9.53 -5.04
N VAL A 63 14.53 -10.84 -4.95
CA VAL A 63 13.50 -11.83 -4.59
C VAL A 63 13.00 -11.63 -3.17
N SER A 64 13.91 -11.55 -2.19
CA SER A 64 13.54 -11.37 -0.79
C SER A 64 12.80 -10.05 -0.57
N GLY A 65 13.29 -8.96 -1.15
CA GLY A 65 12.66 -7.65 -1.07
C GLY A 65 11.25 -7.64 -1.65
N THR A 66 11.03 -8.32 -2.79
CA THR A 66 9.72 -8.42 -3.43
C THR A 66 8.73 -9.17 -2.53
N VAL A 67 9.13 -10.31 -1.95
CA VAL A 67 8.28 -11.09 -1.05
C VAL A 67 7.91 -10.26 0.18
N ILE A 68 8.87 -9.57 0.80
CA ILE A 68 8.63 -8.71 1.95
C ILE A 68 7.66 -7.57 1.60
N MET A 69 7.86 -6.91 0.45
CA MET A 69 7.02 -5.77 0.04
C MET A 69 5.58 -6.15 -0.28
N LEU A 70 5.35 -7.35 -0.84
CA LEU A 70 4.02 -7.82 -1.22
C LEU A 70 3.29 -8.54 -0.07
N THR A 71 4.00 -8.97 0.97
CA THR A 71 3.39 -9.56 2.15
C THR A 71 2.50 -8.53 2.86
N LYS A 72 1.25 -8.90 3.10
CA LYS A 72 0.27 -8.04 3.77
C LYS A 72 0.37 -8.17 5.28
N ASP A 73 0.18 -7.05 5.96
CA ASP A 73 0.13 -6.99 7.42
C ASP A 73 -1.24 -7.44 7.98
N ASN A 74 -1.43 -7.35 9.29
CA ASN A 74 -2.70 -7.66 9.95
C ASN A 74 -3.87 -6.78 9.47
N SER A 75 -3.56 -5.62 8.88
CA SER A 75 -4.53 -4.71 8.28
C SER A 75 -4.86 -5.07 6.83
N ASN A 76 -4.29 -6.17 6.30
CA ASN A 76 -4.45 -6.64 4.93
C ASN A 76 -3.93 -5.62 3.89
N ILE A 77 -2.90 -4.85 4.26
CA ILE A 77 -2.27 -3.83 3.42
C ILE A 77 -0.80 -4.23 3.22
N SER A 78 -0.32 -4.17 1.97
CA SER A 78 1.09 -4.37 1.64
C SER A 78 1.87 -3.04 1.59
N VAL A 79 3.19 -3.10 1.63
CA VAL A 79 4.04 -1.90 1.48
C VAL A 79 3.83 -1.25 0.11
N VAL A 80 3.65 -2.05 -0.93
CA VAL A 80 3.35 -1.58 -2.29
C VAL A 80 2.04 -0.78 -2.31
N ASP A 81 1.02 -1.24 -1.59
CA ASP A 81 -0.27 -0.55 -1.50
C ASP A 81 -0.12 0.81 -0.80
N GLN A 82 0.64 0.86 0.30
CA GLN A 82 0.91 2.10 1.04
C GLN A 82 1.59 3.14 0.15
N ILE A 83 2.60 2.73 -0.63
CA ILE A 83 3.27 3.60 -1.62
C ILE A 83 2.25 4.10 -2.64
N GLY A 84 1.37 3.22 -3.14
CA GLY A 84 0.31 3.60 -4.06
C GLY A 84 -0.65 4.63 -3.47
N PHE A 85 -0.99 4.54 -2.18
CA PHE A 85 -1.82 5.53 -1.49
C PHE A 85 -1.11 6.88 -1.37
N LEU A 86 0.18 6.91 -1.07
CA LEU A 86 0.98 8.15 -1.01
C LEU A 86 1.05 8.84 -2.37
N ILE A 87 1.25 8.07 -3.45
CA ILE A 87 1.26 8.59 -4.82
C ILE A 87 -0.12 9.19 -5.15
N LYS A 88 -1.21 8.46 -4.89
CA LYS A 88 -2.58 8.94 -5.11
C LYS A 88 -2.87 10.21 -4.29
N TYR A 89 -2.43 10.24 -3.04
CA TYR A 89 -2.59 11.40 -2.16
C TYR A 89 -1.90 12.63 -2.74
N ARG A 90 -0.65 12.50 -3.18
CA ARG A 90 0.12 13.60 -3.79
C ARG A 90 -0.62 14.22 -4.99
N PHE A 91 -1.21 13.39 -5.85
CA PHE A 91 -1.92 13.87 -7.04
C PHE A 91 -3.36 14.36 -6.77
N ARG A 92 -3.99 14.00 -5.65
CA ARG A 92 -5.39 14.32 -5.36
C ARG A 92 -5.60 15.44 -4.33
N GLN A 93 -4.55 16.17 -3.94
CA GLN A 93 -4.70 17.29 -3.00
C GLN A 93 -5.54 18.42 -3.61
N LYS A 94 -6.77 18.60 -3.12
CA LYS A 94 -7.62 19.76 -3.45
C LYS A 94 -7.29 20.92 -2.52
N LYS A 95 -6.87 22.06 -3.08
CA LYS A 95 -6.72 23.31 -2.32
C LYS A 95 -8.08 23.98 -2.17
N TYR A 96 -8.65 23.89 -0.97
CA TYR A 96 -9.87 24.62 -0.64
C TYR A 96 -9.53 26.04 -0.20
N ARG A 97 -9.98 27.03 -0.97
CA ARG A 97 -9.86 28.44 -0.59
C ARG A 97 -11.02 28.79 0.33
N TYR A 98 -10.75 28.93 1.62
CA TYR A 98 -11.74 29.41 2.57
C TYR A 98 -12.02 30.88 2.29
N VAL A 99 -13.17 31.14 1.68
CA VAL A 99 -13.74 32.49 1.61
C VAL A 99 -14.59 32.66 2.86
N TYR A 100 -14.18 33.54 3.77
CA TYR A 100 -15.00 33.96 4.90
C TYR A 100 -16.25 34.66 4.34
N LYS A 101 -17.33 33.92 4.12
CA LYS A 101 -18.65 34.54 3.98
C LYS A 101 -19.03 35.07 5.36
N LEU A 102 -19.12 36.39 5.47
CA LEU A 102 -19.65 37.13 6.60
C LEU A 102 -21.17 36.85 6.78
N GLU A 103 -21.57 35.59 6.96
CA GLU A 103 -22.97 35.24 7.26
C GLU A 103 -23.33 35.45 8.74
N ARG A 104 -22.35 35.78 9.59
CA ARG A 104 -22.60 36.15 11.01
C ARG A 104 -23.33 37.49 11.20
N ARG A 105 -23.52 38.32 10.17
CA ARG A 105 -24.26 39.59 10.32
C ARG A 105 -25.78 39.47 10.22
N ARG A 106 -26.35 38.34 9.79
CA ARG A 106 -27.82 38.18 9.69
C ARG A 106 -28.51 37.51 10.87
N TYR A 107 -27.79 36.83 11.76
CA TYR A 107 -28.41 36.17 12.92
C TYR A 107 -28.49 37.07 14.17
N GLY A 108 -27.73 38.17 14.22
CA GLY A 108 -27.75 39.11 15.37
C GLY A 108 -28.76 40.26 15.27
N ARG A 109 -29.69 40.23 14.30
CA ARG A 109 -30.70 41.29 14.09
C ARG A 109 -32.14 40.79 14.12
N GLN A 110 -32.37 39.50 14.42
CA GLN A 110 -33.72 38.98 14.67
C GLN A 110 -34.10 38.95 16.16
N ASP A 111 -33.16 39.24 17.07
CA ASP A 111 -33.40 39.32 18.53
C ASP A 111 -33.34 40.76 19.08
N LYS A 112 -33.91 41.75 18.37
CA LYS A 112 -34.15 43.10 18.91
C LYS A 112 -35.50 43.64 18.50
#